data_AF-A0A422NH43-F1
#
_entry.id   AF-A0A422NH43-F1
#
_cell.length_a   1.000
_cell.length_b   1.000
_cell.length_c   1.000
_cell.angle_alpha   90.00
_cell.angle_beta   90.00
_cell.angle_gamma   90.00
#
_symmetry.space_group_name_H-M   'P 1'
#
loop_
_entity.id
_entity.type
_entity.pdbx_description
1 polymer ?
#
loop_
_entity_poly.entity_id
_entity_poly.type
_entity_poly.pdbx_seq_one_letter_code
_entity_poly.pdbx_strand_id
1 'polypeptide(L)'
;MKRNDPVFGYNAHTGEYADMFAAGIINPTKVVKSAVVNACSVAGMVITTEAVVVEKDMLAKEKRVEDIGIEDKKKKEGLNTMRKRVNESQAPLLALSPPMKFPIKGI
;
A
#
# COMPACT_ATOMS: atom_id res chain seq x y z
N MET A 1 -26.17 -10.74 -15.53
CA MET A 1 -24.75 -10.74 -15.10
C MET A 1 -24.50 -11.95 -14.20
N LYS A 2 -23.63 -12.88 -14.61
CA LYS A 2 -23.31 -14.07 -13.82
C LYS A 2 -22.30 -13.67 -12.73
N ARG A 3 -22.75 -13.67 -11.47
CA ARG A 3 -21.94 -13.30 -10.29
C ARG A 3 -20.69 -14.20 -10.05
N ASN A 4 -20.53 -15.29 -10.79
CA ASN A 4 -19.50 -16.32 -10.58
C ASN A 4 -18.55 -16.51 -11.78
N ASP A 5 -18.47 -15.53 -12.68
CA ASP A 5 -17.47 -15.60 -13.76
C ASP A 5 -16.10 -15.14 -13.23
N PRO A 6 -15.06 -15.99 -13.22
CA PRO A 6 -13.73 -15.63 -12.71
C PRO A 6 -13.03 -14.53 -13.55
N VAL A 7 -13.56 -14.24 -14.74
CA VAL A 7 -13.04 -13.22 -15.67
C VAL A 7 -13.64 -11.83 -15.37
N PHE A 8 -14.76 -11.77 -14.65
CA PHE A 8 -15.46 -10.53 -14.37
C PHE A 8 -14.96 -9.88 -13.07
N GLY A 9 -14.58 -8.59 -13.14
CA GLY A 9 -13.98 -7.87 -12.03
C GLY A 9 -14.31 -6.39 -12.02
N TYR A 10 -13.76 -5.66 -11.06
CA TYR A 10 -13.96 -4.21 -10.92
C TYR A 10 -12.78 -3.44 -11.52
N ASN A 11 -13.05 -2.58 -12.49
CA ASN A 11 -12.05 -1.68 -13.07
C ASN A 11 -11.93 -0.42 -12.21
N ALA A 12 -10.80 -0.27 -11.50
CA ALA A 12 -10.57 0.88 -10.64
C ALA A 12 -10.37 2.21 -11.38
N HIS A 13 -10.02 2.18 -12.67
CA HIS A 13 -9.82 3.40 -13.47
C HIS A 13 -11.15 4.03 -13.90
N THR A 14 -12.12 3.20 -14.33
CA THR A 14 -13.44 3.66 -14.77
C THR A 14 -14.50 3.60 -13.67
N GLY A 15 -14.26 2.82 -12.61
CA GLY A 15 -15.21 2.61 -11.52
C GLY A 15 -16.35 1.64 -11.86
N GLU A 16 -16.21 0.87 -12.94
CA GLU A 16 -17.26 -0.03 -13.45
C GLU A 16 -16.83 -1.49 -13.41
N TYR A 17 -17.81 -2.39 -13.34
CA TYR A 17 -17.54 -3.81 -13.48
C TYR A 17 -17.45 -4.21 -14.95
N ALA A 18 -16.39 -4.91 -15.32
CA ALA A 18 -16.10 -5.29 -16.70
C ALA A 18 -15.46 -6.68 -16.79
N ASP A 19 -15.37 -7.20 -18.01
CA ASP A 19 -14.51 -8.33 -18.31
C ASP A 19 -13.03 -7.87 -18.23
N MET A 20 -12.26 -8.47 -17.32
CA MET A 20 -10.89 -8.04 -17.04
C MET A 20 -9.92 -8.38 -18.19
N PHE A 21 -10.18 -9.45 -18.94
CA PHE A 21 -9.36 -9.81 -20.09
C PHE A 21 -9.62 -8.87 -21.27
N ALA A 22 -10.89 -8.59 -21.57
CA ALA A 22 -11.27 -7.64 -22.62
C ALA A 22 -10.79 -6.22 -22.31
N ALA A 23 -10.79 -5.82 -21.03
CA ALA A 23 -10.26 -4.53 -20.57
C ALA A 23 -8.72 -4.47 -20.54
N GLY A 24 -8.01 -5.58 -20.81
CA GLY A 24 -6.54 -5.65 -20.76
C GLY A 24 -5.95 -5.60 -19.35
N ILE A 25 -6.77 -5.77 -18.31
CA ILE A 25 -6.35 -5.77 -16.90
C ILE A 25 -5.93 -7.19 -16.51
N ILE A 26 -4.71 -7.57 -16.86
CA ILE A 26 -4.22 -8.95 -16.74
C ILE A 26 -2.95 -8.97 -15.89
N ASN A 27 -2.92 -9.85 -14.89
CA ASN A 27 -1.73 -10.11 -14.07
C ASN A 27 -1.17 -11.51 -14.37
N PRO A 28 0.16 -11.65 -14.59
CA PRO A 28 0.77 -12.97 -14.71
C PRO A 28 0.55 -13.80 -13.45
N THR A 29 0.21 -15.08 -13.61
CA THR A 29 -0.09 -15.99 -12.48
C THR A 29 1.03 -16.06 -11.46
N LYS A 30 2.29 -15.99 -11.90
CA LYS A 30 3.47 -16.00 -11.02
C LYS A 30 3.47 -14.82 -10.04
N VAL A 31 3.06 -13.63 -10.49
CA VAL A 31 3.06 -12.41 -9.67
C VAL A 31 2.06 -12.57 -8.53
N VAL A 32 0.80 -12.90 -8.85
CA VAL A 32 -0.26 -13.06 -7.85
C VAL A 32 0.07 -14.18 -6.87
N LYS A 33 0.57 -15.33 -7.37
CA LYS A 33 0.99 -16.45 -6.52
C LYS A 33 2.11 -16.05 -5.56
N SER A 34 3.16 -15.39 -6.07
CA SER A 34 4.27 -14.96 -5.23
C SER A 34 3.85 -13.95 -4.17
N ALA A 35 2.95 -13.01 -4.50
CA ALA A 35 2.43 -12.03 -3.56
C ALA A 35 1.71 -12.70 -2.38
N VAL A 36 0.80 -13.64 -2.67
CA VAL A 36 0.05 -14.36 -1.62
C VAL A 36 0.98 -15.23 -0.78
N VAL A 37 1.88 -16.00 -1.41
CA VAL A 37 2.82 -16.88 -0.68
C VAL A 37 3.74 -16.08 0.25
N ASN A 38 4.28 -14.95 -0.23
CA ASN A 38 5.14 -14.09 0.59
C ASN A 38 4.36 -13.46 1.75
N ALA A 39 3.12 -13.00 1.51
CA ALA A 39 2.26 -12.45 2.55
C ALA A 39 1.94 -13.49 3.63
N CYS A 40 1.56 -14.71 3.23
CA CYS A 40 1.30 -15.80 4.17
C CYS A 40 2.54 -16.19 4.98
N SER A 41 3.73 -16.18 4.36
CA SER A 41 4.99 -16.46 5.05
C SER A 41 5.25 -15.47 6.19
N VAL A 42 5.16 -14.15 5.90
CA VAL A 42 5.33 -13.10 6.91
C VAL A 42 4.24 -13.17 7.97
N ALA A 43 2.98 -13.33 7.56
CA ALA A 43 1.86 -13.46 8.51
C ALA A 43 2.05 -14.66 9.45
N GLY A 44 2.52 -15.80 8.92
CA GLY A 44 2.83 -16.99 9.70
C GLY A 44 3.89 -16.71 10.77
N MET A 45 5.01 -16.07 10.38
CA MET A 45 6.04 -15.68 11.34
C MET A 45 5.51 -14.74 12.43
N VAL A 46 4.76 -13.70 12.04
CA VAL A 46 4.27 -12.67 12.97
C VAL A 46 3.27 -13.25 13.97
N ILE A 47 2.32 -14.10 13.52
CA ILE A 47 1.29 -14.68 14.39
C ILE A 47 1.89 -15.63 15.44
N THR A 48 2.95 -16.37 15.10
CA THR A 48 3.58 -17.31 16.03
C THR A 48 4.69 -16.68 16.87
N THR A 49 5.05 -15.42 16.62
CA THR A 49 6.10 -14.73 17.38
C THR A 49 5.50 -14.16 18.67
N GLU A 50 5.84 -14.74 19.83
CA GLU A 50 5.32 -14.30 21.13
C GLU A 50 6.00 -13.04 21.67
N ALA A 51 7.27 -12.81 21.31
CA ALA A 51 8.03 -11.65 21.76
C ALA A 51 9.06 -11.20 20.71
N VAL A 52 9.30 -9.89 20.67
CA VAL A 52 10.34 -9.26 19.86
C VAL A 52 11.19 -8.39 20.78
N VAL A 53 12.50 -8.65 20.84
CA VAL A 53 13.45 -7.84 21.62
C VAL A 53 14.03 -6.77 20.71
N VAL A 54 13.94 -5.51 21.14
CA VAL A 54 14.48 -4.36 20.41
C VAL A 54 15.42 -3.56 21.31
N GLU A 55 16.51 -3.04 20.74
CA GLU A 55 17.35 -2.07 21.45
C GLU A 55 16.56 -0.77 21.69
N LYS A 56 16.68 -0.22 22.90
CA LYS A 56 15.93 0.98 23.34
C LYS A 56 16.08 2.18 22.40
N ASP A 57 17.22 2.28 21.72
CA ASP A 57 17.55 3.41 20.86
C ASP A 57 17.16 3.20 19.39
N MET A 58 16.57 2.06 19.03
CA MET A 58 16.15 1.78 17.64
C MET A 58 15.01 2.71 17.20
N LEU A 59 14.06 2.98 18.09
CA LEU A 59 12.94 3.90 17.84
C LEU A 59 13.36 5.38 17.83
N ALA A 60 14.50 5.72 18.45
CA ALA A 60 15.08 7.07 18.41
C ALA A 60 16.02 7.28 17.20
N LYS A 61 16.35 6.21 16.48
CA LYS A 61 17.28 6.18 15.33
C LYS A 61 16.65 5.67 14.04
N GLU A 62 15.33 5.70 13.90
CA GLU A 62 14.74 5.72 12.55
C GLU A 62 15.05 7.08 11.91
N LYS A 63 16.30 7.25 11.49
CA LYS A 63 16.56 8.07 10.31
C LYS A 63 15.74 7.41 9.21
N ARG A 64 14.83 8.14 8.57
CA ARG A 64 14.22 7.63 7.33
C ARG A 64 15.34 7.17 6.42
N VAL A 65 15.09 6.16 5.58
CA VAL A 65 16.13 5.58 4.69
C VAL A 65 16.93 6.66 3.94
N GLU A 66 16.27 7.76 3.62
CA GLU A 66 16.78 8.94 2.92
C GLU A 66 17.60 9.90 3.79
N ASP A 67 17.39 9.87 5.11
CA ASP A 67 18.08 10.67 6.11
C ASP A 67 19.38 9.96 6.58
N ILE A 68 19.63 8.72 6.12
CA ILE A 68 20.88 7.97 6.34
C ILE A 68 22.02 8.69 5.59
N GLY A 69 23.11 9.02 6.30
CA GLY A 69 24.27 9.73 5.73
C GLY A 69 24.12 11.26 5.60
N ILE A 70 22.97 11.82 5.95
CA ILE A 70 22.81 13.28 6.05
C ILE A 70 23.09 13.70 7.50
N GLU A 71 24.19 14.42 7.72
CA GLU A 71 24.55 14.97 9.04
C GLU A 71 24.16 16.45 9.18
N ASP A 72 24.12 17.18 8.06
CA ASP A 72 23.81 18.61 8.02
C ASP A 72 22.32 18.90 8.35
N LYS A 73 22.10 19.68 9.42
CA LYS A 73 20.77 20.07 9.91
C LYS A 73 19.99 20.90 8.89
N LYS A 74 20.65 21.81 8.14
CA LYS A 74 19.97 22.67 7.17
C LYS A 74 19.39 21.86 6.01
N LYS A 75 20.12 20.83 5.56
CA LYS A 75 19.68 19.93 4.49
C LYS A 75 18.47 19.09 4.92
N LYS A 76 18.44 18.64 6.19
CA LYS A 76 17.28 17.92 6.77
C LYS A 76 16.04 18.80 6.87
N GLU A 77 16.20 20.04 7.31
CA GLU A 77 15.09 21.00 7.40
C GLU A 77 14.52 21.34 6.02
N GLY A 78 15.38 21.56 5.02
CA GLY A 78 14.96 21.77 3.63
C GLY A 78 14.16 20.57 3.09
N LEU A 79 14.63 19.35 3.33
CA LEU A 79 13.95 18.12 2.92
C LEU A 79 12.59 17.95 3.60
N ASN A 80 12.51 18.23 4.91
CA ASN A 80 11.25 18.20 5.66
C ASN A 80 10.24 19.24 5.18
N THR A 81 10.73 20.42 4.80
CA THR A 81 9.89 21.48 4.22
C THR A 81 9.36 21.07 2.84
N MET A 82 10.19 20.44 2.01
CA MET A 82 9.76 19.91 0.71
C MET A 82 8.73 18.78 0.87
N ARG A 83 8.95 17.86 1.82
CA ARG A 83 7.99 16.79 2.15
C ARG A 83 6.62 17.35 2.51
N LYS A 84 6.57 18.39 3.36
CA LYS A 84 5.33 19.04 3.77
C LYS A 84 4.57 19.60 2.55
N ARG A 85 5.29 20.26 1.64
CA ARG A 85 4.70 20.79 0.39
C ARG A 85 4.18 19.71 -0.55
N VAL A 86 4.90 18.59 -0.69
CA VAL A 86 4.48 17.46 -1.53
C VAL A 86 3.23 16.79 -0.96
N ASN A 87 3.16 16.60 0.36
CA ASN A 87 1.98 16.01 0.99
C ASN A 87 0.77 16.95 0.91
N GLU A 88 0.96 18.26 1.09
CA GLU A 88 -0.10 19.26 0.94
C GLU A 88 -0.59 19.37 -0.51
N SER A 89 0.29 19.21 -1.51
CA SER A 89 -0.09 19.23 -2.92
C SER A 89 -0.72 17.91 -3.41
N GLN A 90 -0.39 16.78 -2.78
CA GLN A 90 -1.00 15.47 -3.04
C GLN A 90 -2.30 15.22 -2.25
N ALA A 91 -2.53 15.92 -1.15
CA ALA A 91 -3.78 15.86 -0.38
C ALA A 91 -5.07 15.98 -1.23
N PRO A 92 -5.17 16.89 -2.23
CA PRO A 92 -6.37 16.96 -3.07
C PRO A 92 -6.58 15.71 -3.96
N LEU A 93 -5.53 14.96 -4.33
CA LEU A 93 -5.66 13.72 -5.10
C LEU A 93 -6.24 12.57 -4.26
N LEU A 94 -5.86 12.49 -2.98
CA LEU A 94 -6.43 11.54 -2.01
C LEU A 94 -7.91 11.85 -1.72
N ALA A 95 -8.30 13.13 -1.68
CA ALA A 95 -9.69 13.53 -1.48
C ALA A 95 -10.57 13.32 -2.73
N LEU A 96 -9.98 13.33 -3.93
CA LEU A 96 -10.67 13.05 -5.20
C LEU A 96 -10.89 11.55 -5.45
N SER A 97 -10.27 10.69 -4.63
CA SER A 97 -10.50 9.25 -4.66
C SER A 97 -11.85 8.98 -3.97
N PRO A 98 -12.91 8.57 -4.68
CA PRO A 98 -14.20 8.34 -4.06
C PRO A 98 -14.03 7.31 -2.92
N PRO A 99 -14.62 7.56 -1.73
CA PRO A 99 -14.50 6.62 -0.62
C PRO A 99 -15.04 5.27 -1.07
N MET A 100 -14.25 4.22 -0.85
CA MET A 100 -14.61 2.85 -1.18
C MET A 100 -15.83 2.46 -0.34
N LYS A 101 -17.04 2.72 -0.86
CA LYS A 101 -18.29 2.32 -0.25
C LYS A 101 -18.43 0.83 -0.44
N PHE A 102 -17.89 0.05 0.49
CA PHE A 102 -18.26 -1.36 0.60
C PHE A 102 -19.73 -1.42 1.01
N PRO A 103 -20.63 -2.01 0.20
CA PRO A 103 -21.96 -2.34 0.68
C PRO A 103 -21.82 -3.48 1.67
N ILE A 104 -21.62 -3.17 2.95
CA ILE A 104 -21.82 -4.12 4.03
C ILE A 104 -23.33 -4.29 4.15
N LYS A 105 -23.89 -5.17 3.31
CA LYS A 105 -25.27 -5.62 3.43
C LYS A 105 -25.19 -7.10 3.77
N GLY A 106 -25.35 -7.42 5.05
CA GLY A 106 -25.49 -8.81 5.52
C GLY A 106 -24.40 -9.34 6.46
N ILE A 107 -23.71 -8.48 7.20
CA ILE A 107 -23.35 -8.79 8.59
C ILE A 107 -24.28 -7.94 9.47
#